data_AF-A0A9W8D494-F1
#
_entry.id   AF-A0A9W8D494-F1
#
_cell.length_a   1.000
_cell.length_b   1.000
_cell.length_c   1.000
_cell.angle_alpha   90.00
_cell.angle_beta   90.00
_cell.angle_gamma   90.00
#
_symmetry.space_group_name_H-M   'P 1'
#
loop_
_entity.id
_entity.type
_entity.pdbx_description
1 polymer ?
#
loop_
_entity_poly.entity_id
_entity_poly.type
_entity_poly.pdbx_seq_one_letter_code
_entity_poly.pdbx_strand_id
1 'polypeptide(L)'
;MTTMRDLIVGPDTPTPPYPILVEGTVVEGFGRGGKQLGIPTANLPSSVVDQALENIPIGVYYGWAQVQDDIVRPMVMSLGWNPYFKNEKRSGEVHIIH
;
A
#
# COMPACT_ATOMS: atom_id res chain seq x y z
N MET A 1 25.69 9.67 7.77
CA MET A 1 26.10 8.26 7.56
C MET A 1 24.91 7.55 6.98
N THR A 2 25.01 7.08 5.74
CA THR A 2 23.92 6.33 5.09
C THR A 2 23.95 4.93 5.65
N THR A 3 23.09 4.62 6.62
CA THR A 3 22.88 3.23 7.03
C THR A 3 22.31 2.47 5.83
N MET A 4 22.98 1.40 5.43
CA MET A 4 22.46 0.47 4.42
C MET A 4 21.16 -0.12 4.95
N ARG A 5 20.13 -0.17 4.10
CA ARG A 5 18.88 -0.84 4.45
C ARG A 5 19.05 -2.34 4.32
N ASP A 6 18.46 -3.09 5.25
CA ASP A 6 18.39 -4.54 5.15
C ASP A 6 17.65 -4.96 3.87
N LEU A 7 18.10 -6.04 3.25
CA LEU A 7 17.50 -6.59 2.02
C LEU A 7 16.23 -7.39 2.29
N ILE A 8 16.05 -7.87 3.52
CA ILE A 8 14.93 -8.71 3.97
C ILE A 8 14.46 -8.16 5.32
N VAL A 9 13.15 -8.10 5.52
CA VAL A 9 12.52 -7.57 6.74
C VAL A 9 11.37 -8.47 7.21
N GLY A 10 11.14 -8.47 8.51
CA GLY A 10 10.09 -9.28 9.14
C GLY A 10 10.57 -10.67 9.59
N PRO A 11 9.74 -11.38 10.37
CA PRO A 11 10.01 -12.74 10.85
C PRO A 11 9.80 -13.80 9.74
N ASP A 12 10.31 -15.02 9.96
CA ASP A 12 10.14 -16.17 9.04
C ASP A 12 8.66 -16.57 8.83
N THR A 13 7.81 -16.28 9.83
CA THR A 13 6.36 -16.54 9.79
C THR A 13 5.61 -15.27 10.14
N PRO A 14 4.55 -14.88 9.40
CA PRO A 14 3.76 -13.69 9.73
C PRO A 14 3.30 -13.67 11.19
N THR A 15 3.48 -12.53 11.84
CA THR A 15 3.03 -12.30 13.22
C THR A 15 1.90 -11.29 13.25
N PRO A 16 1.02 -11.33 14.27
CA PRO A 16 -0.03 -10.32 14.43
C PRO A 16 0.54 -8.88 14.34
N PRO A 17 -0.13 -7.96 13.63
CA PRO A 17 -1.50 -8.08 13.09
C PRO A 17 -1.60 -8.73 11.69
N TYR A 18 -0.50 -9.24 11.12
CA TYR A 18 -0.50 -9.81 9.77
C TYR A 18 -0.97 -11.27 9.77
N PRO A 19 -1.67 -11.74 8.71
CA PRO A 19 -2.04 -11.00 7.50
C PRO A 19 -3.22 -10.05 7.71
N ILE A 20 -3.16 -8.89 7.02
CA ILE A 20 -4.28 -7.94 6.93
C ILE A 20 -4.87 -8.08 5.54
N LEU A 21 -6.13 -8.51 5.47
CA LEU A 21 -6.86 -8.69 4.22
C LEU A 21 -7.68 -7.44 3.94
N VAL A 22 -7.49 -6.86 2.75
CA VAL A 22 -8.23 -5.70 2.27
C VAL A 22 -8.71 -5.95 0.86
N GLU A 23 -9.93 -5.53 0.57
CA GLU A 23 -10.50 -5.55 -0.77
C GLU A 23 -11.16 -4.19 -1.07
N GLY A 24 -11.17 -3.80 -2.34
CA GLY A 24 -11.81 -2.57 -2.74
C GLY A 24 -11.61 -2.27 -4.22
N THR A 25 -12.57 -1.56 -4.80
CA THR A 25 -12.47 -1.07 -6.18
C THR A 25 -11.37 -0.02 -6.28
N VAL A 26 -10.43 -0.19 -7.21
CA VAL A 26 -9.37 0.80 -7.47
C VAL A 26 -10.00 2.15 -7.80
N VAL A 27 -9.57 3.20 -7.09
CA VAL A 27 -10.04 4.57 -7.32
C VAL A 27 -8.96 5.42 -8.00
N GLU A 28 -9.40 6.50 -8.64
CA GLU A 28 -8.46 7.48 -9.19
C GLU A 28 -7.67 8.17 -8.07
N GLY A 29 -6.37 8.31 -8.30
CA GLY A 29 -5.49 9.12 -7.46
C GLY A 29 -5.52 10.60 -7.85
N PHE A 30 -4.72 11.41 -7.16
CA PHE A 30 -4.71 12.87 -7.32
C PHE A 30 -3.80 13.38 -8.47
N GLY A 31 -3.64 12.58 -9.52
CA GLY A 31 -2.93 12.99 -10.74
C GLY A 31 -1.42 13.25 -10.57
N ARG A 32 -0.75 12.60 -9.62
CA ARG A 32 0.71 12.72 -9.42
C ARG A 32 1.44 11.37 -9.55
N GLY A 33 2.64 11.42 -10.17
CA GLY A 33 3.78 10.58 -9.81
C GLY A 33 3.93 9.21 -10.48
N GLY A 34 3.02 8.26 -10.26
CA GLY A 34 3.30 6.85 -10.56
C GLY A 34 3.58 6.55 -12.04
N LYS A 35 2.74 7.07 -12.95
CA LYS A 35 2.92 6.88 -14.41
C LYS A 35 4.13 7.62 -14.98
N GLN A 36 4.55 8.73 -14.37
CA GLN A 36 5.71 9.51 -14.83
C GLN A 36 7.04 8.94 -14.35
N LEU A 37 7.04 8.22 -13.23
CA LEU A 37 8.21 7.54 -12.67
C LEU A 37 8.37 6.08 -13.16
N GLY A 38 7.41 5.59 -13.96
CA GLY A 38 7.39 4.20 -14.44
C GLY A 38 6.95 3.18 -13.40
N ILE A 39 6.38 3.62 -12.27
CA ILE A 39 5.94 2.78 -11.15
C ILE A 39 4.46 3.08 -10.88
N PRO A 40 3.53 2.49 -11.66
CA PRO A 40 2.10 2.77 -11.52
C PRO A 40 1.56 2.22 -10.19
N THR A 41 0.72 3.01 -9.51
CA THR A 41 0.03 2.61 -8.27
C THR A 41 -1.48 2.59 -8.45
N ALA A 42 -2.15 1.67 -7.75
CA ALA A 42 -3.58 1.57 -7.59
C ALA A 42 -3.99 2.13 -6.22
N ASN A 43 -4.91 3.09 -6.18
CA ASN A 43 -5.37 3.67 -4.92
C ASN A 43 -6.50 2.83 -4.33
N LEU A 44 -6.43 2.54 -3.03
CA LEU A 44 -7.52 1.93 -2.27
C LEU A 44 -8.62 2.97 -1.97
N PRO A 45 -9.90 2.57 -1.88
CA PRO A 45 -10.97 3.43 -1.38
C PRO A 45 -10.65 3.92 0.05
N SER A 46 -10.97 5.18 0.35
CA SER A 46 -10.74 5.72 1.70
C SER A 46 -11.48 4.91 2.78
N SER A 47 -12.67 4.39 2.47
CA SER A 47 -13.43 3.53 3.39
C SER A 47 -12.67 2.27 3.81
N VAL A 48 -11.88 1.70 2.91
CA VAL A 48 -11.05 0.51 3.20
C VAL A 48 -9.88 0.90 4.11
N VAL A 49 -9.23 2.03 3.81
CA VAL A 49 -8.11 2.55 4.60
C VAL A 49 -8.57 2.90 6.02
N ASP A 50 -9.68 3.63 6.13
CA ASP A 50 -10.23 4.12 7.40
C ASP A 50 -10.77 2.99 8.29
N GLN A 51 -11.18 1.85 7.71
CA GLN A 51 -11.71 0.71 8.49
C GLN A 51 -10.66 -0.35 8.81
N ALA A 52 -9.86 -0.75 7.83
CA ALA A 52 -8.94 -1.88 7.96
C ALA A 52 -7.52 -1.47 8.36
N LEU A 53 -7.12 -0.23 8.06
CA LEU A 53 -5.73 0.23 8.21
C LEU A 53 -5.56 1.39 9.19
N GLU A 54 -6.63 1.78 9.92
CA GLU A 54 -6.62 2.90 10.86
C GLU A 54 -5.49 2.80 11.90
N ASN A 55 -5.34 1.61 12.50
CA ASN A 55 -4.36 1.35 13.55
C ASN A 55 -2.99 0.87 13.03
N ILE A 56 -2.83 0.77 11.71
CA ILE A 56 -1.58 0.34 11.09
C ILE A 56 -0.66 1.55 10.96
N PRO A 57 0.62 1.51 11.36
CA PRO A 57 1.53 2.66 11.22
C PRO A 57 1.64 3.16 9.77
N ILE A 58 1.93 4.44 9.56
CA ILE A 58 2.27 4.92 8.20
C ILE A 58 3.60 4.30 7.76
N GLY A 59 3.73 3.96 6.48
CA GLY A 59 4.93 3.31 5.97
C GLY A 59 4.73 2.60 4.65
N VAL A 60 5.77 1.85 4.25
CA VAL A 60 5.73 0.95 3.09
C VAL A 60 5.58 -0.47 3.59
N TYR A 61 4.58 -1.16 3.07
CA TYR A 61 4.21 -2.53 3.38
C TYR A 61 4.46 -3.43 2.18
N TYR A 62 4.59 -4.73 2.41
CA TYR A 62 4.68 -5.74 1.37
C TYR A 62 3.58 -6.78 1.56
N GLY A 63 3.25 -7.50 0.49
CA GLY A 63 2.31 -8.60 0.57
C GLY A 63 1.95 -9.12 -0.81
N TRP A 64 0.71 -9.56 -0.94
CA TRP A 64 0.14 -10.09 -2.17
C TRP A 64 -1.06 -9.24 -2.59
N ALA A 65 -1.24 -9.09 -3.90
CA ALA A 65 -2.42 -8.46 -4.47
C ALA A 65 -2.96 -9.31 -5.63
N GLN A 66 -4.25 -9.19 -5.84
CA GLN A 66 -4.97 -9.74 -6.97
C GLN A 66 -5.84 -8.62 -7.57
N VAL A 67 -5.95 -8.59 -8.89
CA VAL A 67 -6.86 -7.67 -9.58
C VAL A 67 -7.87 -8.54 -10.33
N GLN A 68 -9.15 -8.42 -9.96
CA GLN A 68 -10.21 -9.31 -10.47
C GLN A 68 -9.85 -10.78 -10.23
N ASP A 69 -10.23 -11.68 -11.14
CA ASP A 69 -9.91 -13.12 -11.08
C ASP A 69 -8.56 -13.45 -11.76
N ASP A 70 -7.64 -12.49 -11.84
CA ASP A 70 -6.30 -12.69 -12.42
C ASP A 70 -5.33 -13.35 -11.41
N ILE A 71 -4.09 -13.57 -11.84
CA ILE A 71 -2.99 -14.14 -11.07
C ILE A 71 -2.66 -13.27 -9.85
N VAL A 72 -2.51 -13.91 -8.69
CA VAL A 72 -1.99 -13.29 -7.46
C VAL A 72 -0.51 -12.94 -7.65
N ARG A 73 -0.14 -11.70 -7.37
CA ARG A 73 1.21 -11.16 -7.57
C ARG A 73 1.75 -10.51 -6.29
N PRO A 74 3.07 -10.50 -6.09
CA PRO A 74 3.67 -9.75 -5.00
C PRO A 74 3.40 -8.26 -5.19
N MET A 75 3.27 -7.52 -4.10
CA MET A 75 3.00 -6.09 -4.13
C MET A 75 3.73 -5.37 -2.99
N VAL A 76 3.87 -4.06 -3.18
CA VAL A 76 4.18 -3.12 -2.10
C VAL A 76 3.05 -2.11 -1.98
N MET A 77 2.76 -1.65 -0.76
CA MET A 77 1.75 -0.64 -0.48
C MET A 77 2.36 0.53 0.29
N SER A 78 2.19 1.74 -0.21
CA SER A 78 2.45 2.97 0.54
C SER A 78 1.19 3.35 1.33
N LEU A 79 1.29 3.41 2.66
CA LEU A 79 0.25 3.90 3.56
C LEU A 79 0.69 5.23 4.17
N GLY A 80 0.03 6.32 3.83
CA GLY A 80 0.46 7.67 4.20
C GLY A 80 -0.69 8.64 4.45
N TRP A 81 -0.33 9.90 4.72
CA TRP A 81 -1.28 11.00 4.80
C TRP A 81 -1.43 11.68 3.46
N ASN A 82 -2.66 12.04 3.11
CA ASN A 82 -2.95 12.73 1.87
C ASN A 82 -2.86 14.26 2.05
N PRO A 83 -1.88 14.94 1.42
CA PRO A 83 -1.69 16.39 1.56
C PRO A 83 -2.85 17.21 0.99
N TYR A 84 -3.60 16.67 0.03
CA TYR A 84 -4.73 17.35 -0.59
C TYR A 84 -5.94 17.47 0.35
N PHE A 85 -6.06 16.57 1.33
CA PHE A 85 -7.05 16.66 2.38
C PHE A 85 -6.46 17.26 3.66
N LYS A 86 -5.53 18.22 3.54
CA LYS A 86 -4.86 18.86 4.70
C LYS A 86 -4.23 17.85 5.67
N ASN A 87 -3.82 16.68 5.18
CA ASN A 87 -3.34 15.55 6.00
C ASN A 87 -4.37 15.06 7.04
N GLU A 88 -5.66 15.23 6.81
CA GLU A 88 -6.73 14.72 7.68
C GLU A 88 -7.17 13.30 7.29
N LYS A 89 -6.84 12.85 6.06
CA LYS A 89 -7.18 11.52 5.55
C LYS A 89 -5.93 10.73 5.18
N ARG A 90 -5.96 9.43 5.50
CA ARG A 90 -4.92 8.49 5.07
C ARG A 90 -5.22 7.97 3.66
N SER A 91 -4.17 7.55 2.94
CA SER A 91 -4.26 6.91 1.63
C SER A 91 -3.41 5.64 1.61
N GLY A 92 -3.93 4.61 0.93
CA GLY A 92 -3.23 3.37 0.63
C GLY A 92 -3.03 3.24 -0.87
N GLU A 93 -1.78 3.15 -1.32
CA GLU A 93 -1.40 3.06 -2.73
C GLU A 93 -0.61 1.79 -2.99
N VAL A 94 -1.15 0.88 -3.80
CA VAL A 94 -0.58 -0.44 -4.09
C VAL A 94 0.16 -0.42 -5.42
N HIS A 95 1.41 -0.86 -5.43
CA HIS A 95 2.16 -1.18 -6.64
C HIS A 95 2.31 -2.70 -6.75
N ILE A 96 1.82 -3.28 -7.85
CA ILE A 96 1.95 -4.71 -8.14
C ILE A 96 3.30 -4.93 -8.84
N ILE A 97 4.07 -5.88 -8.33
CA ILE A 97 5.38 -6.25 -8.87
C ILE A 97 5.18 -7.27 -9.99
N HIS A 98 5.78 -7.00 -11.15
CA HIS A 98 5.71 -7.83 -12.37
C HIS A 98 6.99 -8.60 -12.63
#